data_AF-A0A7G9BI74-F1
#
_entry.id   AF-A0A7G9BI74-F1
#
_cell.length_a   1.000
_cell.length_b   1.000
_cell.length_c   1.000
_cell.angle_alpha   90.00
_cell.angle_beta   90.00
_cell.angle_gamma   90.00
#
_symmetry.space_group_name_H-M   'P 1'
#
loop_
_entity.id
_entity.type
_entity.pdbx_description
1 polymer ?
#
loop_
_entity_poly.entity_id
_entity_poly.type
_entity_poly.pdbx_seq_one_letter_code
_entity_poly.pdbx_strand_id
1 'polypeptide(L)' 'MKLSREHYETLIGLSSRGDYKSFNPSVIEHLDKEGLVEIIRIEQQSEPYRVLVTKAGNEAIQDYENKSDQ' A
#
# COMPACT_ATOMS: atom_id res chain seq x y z
N MET A 1 -2.14 14.40 -3.72
CA MET A 1 -2.24 14.04 -2.28
C MET A 1 -0.82 14.04 -1.70
N LYS A 2 -0.62 14.49 -0.45
CA LYS A 2 0.67 14.30 0.26
C LYS A 2 0.53 13.04 1.12
N LEU A 3 1.44 12.09 0.97
CA LEU A 3 1.43 10.87 1.79
C LEU A 3 1.66 11.20 3.26
N SER A 4 0.87 10.59 4.15
CA SER A 4 1.16 10.59 5.59
C SER A 4 2.18 9.51 5.92
N ARG A 5 2.81 9.61 7.09
CA ARG A 5 3.78 8.61 7.56
C ARG A 5 3.17 7.19 7.65
N GLU A 6 1.95 7.07 8.15
CA GLU A 6 1.25 5.77 8.28
C GLU A 6 0.95 5.15 6.91
N HIS A 7 0.54 5.95 5.92
CA HIS A 7 0.34 5.50 4.54
C HIS A 7 1.66 5.01 3.92
N TYR A 8 2.77 5.71 4.20
CA TYR A 8 4.09 5.38 3.67
C TYR A 8 4.61 4.05 4.24
N GLU A 9 4.56 3.88 5.57
CA GLU A 9 4.98 2.66 6.24
C GLU A 9 4.15 1.45 5.78
N THR A 10 2.85 1.66 5.52
CA THR A 10 1.96 0.63 4.97
C THR A 10 2.35 0.25 3.54
N LEU A 11 2.59 1.22 2.64
CA LEU A 11 3.00 0.95 1.26
C LEU A 11 4.33 0.19 1.18
N ILE A 12 5.35 0.63 1.93
CA ILE A 12 6.65 -0.06 2.00
C ILE A 12 6.49 -1.49 2.54
N GLY A 13 5.69 -1.64 3.61
CA GLY A 13 5.41 -2.92 4.22
C GLY A 13 4.76 -3.90 3.23
N LEU A 14 3.75 -3.43 2.49
CA LEU A 14 3.06 -4.19 1.45
C LEU A 14 3.99 -4.55 0.28
N SER A 15 4.83 -3.63 -0.20
CA SER A 15 5.81 -3.91 -1.27
C SER A 15 6.85 -4.99 -0.89
N SER A 16 7.17 -5.14 0.41
CA SER A 16 8.17 -6.12 0.87
C SER A 16 7.60 -7.52 1.15
N ARG A 17 6.37 -7.62 1.66
CA ARG A 17 5.78 -8.87 2.18
C ARG A 17 4.44 -9.26 1.56
N GLY A 18 3.70 -8.30 1.00
CA GLY A 18 2.37 -8.52 0.39
C GLY A 18 1.27 -8.98 1.36
N ASP A 19 1.51 -8.95 2.67
CA ASP A 19 0.58 -9.48 3.67
C ASP A 19 -0.42 -8.41 4.14
N TYR A 20 -1.66 -8.52 3.65
CA TYR A 20 -2.78 -7.66 4.03
C TYR A 20 -3.08 -7.66 5.54
N LYS A 21 -2.92 -8.80 6.22
CA LYS A 21 -3.36 -8.94 7.62
C LYS A 21 -2.43 -8.26 8.62
N SER A 22 -1.21 -7.95 8.18
CA SER A 22 -0.19 -7.28 8.98
C SER A 22 -0.39 -5.76 9.08
N PHE A 23 -1.37 -5.18 8.37
CA PHE A 23 -1.59 -3.73 8.31
C PHE A 23 -3.04 -3.34 8.66
N ASN A 24 -3.24 -2.06 8.98
CA ASN A 24 -4.56 -1.52 9.32
C ASN A 24 -5.47 -1.50 8.07
N PRO A 25 -6.60 -2.25 8.06
CA PRO A 25 -7.47 -2.35 6.88
C PRO A 25 -7.98 -1.00 6.38
N SER A 26 -8.30 -0.06 7.28
CA SER A 26 -8.80 1.27 6.90
C SER A 26 -7.78 2.08 6.10
N VAL A 27 -6.49 1.89 6.38
CA VAL A 27 -5.39 2.53 5.67
C VAL A 27 -5.26 1.93 4.26
N ILE A 28 -5.38 0.60 4.16
CA ILE A 28 -5.31 -0.12 2.89
C ILE A 28 -6.49 0.26 1.99
N GLU A 29 -7.71 0.30 2.52
CA GLU A 29 -8.90 0.75 1.77
C GLU A 29 -8.77 2.21 1.30
N HIS A 30 -8.13 3.08 2.10
CA HIS A 30 -7.86 4.44 1.68
C HIS A 30 -6.84 4.47 0.53
N LEU A 31 -5.75 3.71 0.64
CA LEU A 31 -4.75 3.59 -0.42
C LEU A 31 -5.33 3.00 -1.72
N ASP A 32 -6.29 2.07 -1.62
CA ASP A 32 -7.01 1.49 -2.76
C ASP A 32 -7.91 2.54 -3.44
N LYS A 33 -8.66 3.32 -2.66
CA LYS A 33 -9.47 4.45 -3.16
C LYS A 33 -8.62 5.52 -3.86
N GLU A 34 -7.40 5.74 -3.38
CA GLU A 34 -6.44 6.67 -3.99
C GLU A 34 -5.65 6.04 -5.16
N GLY A 35 -5.89 4.75 -5.47
CA GLY A 35 -5.23 4.03 -6.57
C GLY A 35 -3.75 3.71 -6.32
N LEU A 36 -3.29 3.79 -5.08
CA LEU A 36 -1.91 3.51 -4.68
C LEU A 36 -1.67 2.01 -4.44
N VAL A 37 -2.74 1.28 -4.12
CA VAL A 37 -2.75 -0.19 -4.06
C VAL A 37 -3.97 -0.75 -4.78
N GLU A 38 -3.96 -2.05 -5.03
CA GLU A 38 -5.08 -2.79 -5.59
C GLU A 38 -5.34 -4.05 -4.74
N ILE A 39 -6.56 -4.17 -4.21
CA ILE A 39 -6.98 -5.35 -3.44
C ILE A 39 -7.55 -6.40 -4.40
N ILE A 40 -6.84 -7.53 -4.55
CA ILE A 40 -7.21 -8.63 -5.44
C ILE A 40 -7.81 -9.76 -4.62
N ARG A 41 -9.01 -10.21 -5.01
CA ARG A 41 -9.65 -11.39 -4.44
C ARG A 41 -9.12 -12.67 -5.11
N ILE A 42 -8.69 -13.64 -4.32
CA ILE A 42 -8.20 -14.95 -4.78
C ILE A 42 -9.13 -16.03 -4.24
N GLU A 43 -10.01 -16.55 -5.10
CA GLU A 43 -11.09 -17.46 -4.70
C GLU A 43 -10.62 -18.83 -4.14
N GLN A 44 -9.35 -19.19 -4.32
CA GLN A 44 -8.83 -20.52 -4.00
C GLN A 44 -7.80 -20.54 -2.85
N GLN A 45 -7.61 -19.43 -2.13
CA GLN A 45 -6.65 -19.36 -1.01
C GLN A 45 -7.35 -19.22 0.34
N SER A 46 -6.72 -19.76 1.39
CA SER A 46 -7.10 -19.56 2.80
C SER A 46 -7.06 -18.07 3.19
N GLU A 47 -6.30 -17.28 2.45
CA GLU A 47 -6.29 -15.81 2.51
C GLU A 47 -6.88 -15.27 1.20
N PRO A 48 -8.18 -14.95 1.18
CA PRO A 48 -8.90 -14.68 -0.06
C PRO A 48 -8.58 -13.30 -0.65
N TYR A 49 -7.69 -12.51 -0.04
CA TYR A 49 -7.32 -11.18 -0.50
C TYR A 49 -5.80 -11.02 -0.50
N ARG A 50 -5.26 -10.49 -1.59
CA ARG A 50 -3.89 -9.98 -1.69
C ARG A 50 -3.95 -8.50 -2.02
N VAL A 51 -2.88 -7.79 -1.67
CA VAL A 51 -2.72 -6.39 -2.04
C VAL A 51 -1.48 -6.22 -2.89
N LEU A 52 -1.64 -5.56 -4.03
CA LEU A 52 -0.53 -5.17 -4.88
C LEU A 52 -0.33 -3.67 -4.78
N VAL A 53 0.93 -3.23 -4.65
CA VAL A 53 1.26 -1.82 -4.74
C VAL A 53 1.33 -1.43 -6.22
N THR A 54 0.56 -0.41 -6.61
CA THR A 54 0.49 0.02 -8.01
C THR A 54 1.74 0.80 -8.40
N LYS A 55 1.87 1.14 -9.69
CA LYS A 55 2.91 2.07 -10.15
C LYS A 55 2.83 3.42 -9.44
N ALA A 56 1.60 3.95 -9.27
CA ALA A 56 1.36 5.20 -8.55
C ALA A 56 1.74 5.10 -7.07
N GLY A 57 1.48 3.95 -6.43
CA GLY A 57 1.95 3.68 -5.07
C GLY A 57 3.46 3.75 -4.94
N ASN A 58 4.20 3.12 -5.86
CA ASN A 58 5.67 3.17 -5.86
C ASN A 58 6.22 4.58 -6.16
N GLU A 59 5.62 5.31 -7.08
CA GLU A 59 5.99 6.71 -7.35
C GLU A 59 5.76 7.58 -6.10
N ALA A 60 4.66 7.35 -5.38
CA ALA A 60 4.32 8.10 -4.19
C ALA A 60 5.27 7.81 -2.99
N ILE A 61 5.80 6.58 -2.90
CA ILE A 61 6.88 6.20 -1.98
C ILE A 61 8.14 7.01 -2.30
N GLN A 62 8.59 6.99 -3.56
CA GLN A 62 9.81 7.70 -4.00
C GLN A 62 9.68 9.21 -3.76
N ASP A 63 8.51 9.77 -4.07
CA ASP A 63 8.18 11.17 -3.84
C ASP A 63 8.26 11.55 -2.36
N TYR A 64 7.90 10.64 -1.45
CA TYR A 64 7.98 10.84 -0.02
C TYR A 64 9.44 10.79 0.46
N GLU A 65 10.22 9.79 0.02
CA GLU A 65 11.64 9.65 0.33
C GLU A 65 12.44 10.88 -0.13
N ASN A 66 12.23 11.32 -1.36
CA ASN A 66 12.90 12.49 -1.95
C ASN A 66 12.55 13.82 -1.25
N LYS A 67 11.41 13.89 -0.54
CA LYS A 67 10.97 15.08 0.22
C LYS A 67 11.38 15.05 1.69
N SER A 68 11.91 13.93 2.20
CA SER A 68 12.42 13.81 3.57
C SER A 68 13.93 14.06 3.70
N ASP A 69 14.64 14.20 2.56
CA ASP A 69 16.06 14.60 2.47
C ASP A 69 16.24 16.14 2.34
N GLN A 70 15.18 16.93 2.51
CA GLN A 70 15.19 18.41 2.60
C GLN A 70 14.71 18.88 3.97
#